data_AF-A0A256ZDY2-F1
#
_entry.id   AF-A0A256ZDY2-F1
#
_cell.length_a   1.000
_cell.length_b   1.000
_cell.length_c   1.000
_cell.angle_alpha   90.00
_cell.angle_beta   90.00
_cell.angle_gamma   90.00
#
_symmetry.space_group_name_H-M   'P 1'
#
loop_
_entity.id
_entity.type
_entity.pdbx_description
1 polymer ?
#
loop_
_entity_poly.entity_id
_entity_poly.type
_entity_poly.pdbx_seq_one_letter_code
_entity_poly.pdbx_strand_id
1 'polypeptide(L)' 'MLSLKGLKENPGGPFIVAFTILILLAATYLALGNEALANKVAEVGYYFLVAGVLLQLLSLLTRKGGG' A
#
# COMPACT_ATOMS: atom_id res chain seq x y z
N MET A 1 0.67 12.71 9.55
CA MET A 1 1.87 13.27 8.89
C MET A 1 3.03 12.31 9.16
N LEU A 2 3.49 11.60 8.14
CA LEU A 2 4.25 10.35 8.21
C LEU A 2 5.60 10.54 8.97
N SER A 3 5.68 10.16 10.24
CA SER A 3 6.94 10.20 11.00
C SER A 3 7.76 8.96 10.69
N LEU A 4 9.04 9.12 10.32
CA LEU A 4 10.00 8.06 9.96
C LEU A 4 10.12 6.92 10.99
N LYS A 5 9.64 7.15 12.22
CA LYS A 5 9.58 6.16 13.30
C LYS A 5 8.65 4.98 13.00
N GLY A 6 7.57 5.19 12.24
CA GLY A 6 6.60 4.14 11.89
C GLY A 6 7.15 3.05 10.97
N LEU A 7 8.23 3.31 10.23
CA LEU A 7 8.87 2.35 9.33
C LEU A 7 9.49 1.16 10.09
N LYS A 8 9.94 1.40 11.33
CA LYS A 8 10.56 0.38 12.19
C LYS A 8 9.54 -0.49 12.93
N GLU A 9 8.40 0.07 13.29
CA GLU A 9 7.35 -0.67 14.04
C GLU A 9 6.37 -1.38 13.12
N ASN A 10 6.08 -0.80 11.95
CA ASN A 10 5.23 -1.43 10.95
C ASN A 10 5.77 -1.22 9.52
N PRO A 11 6.66 -2.11 9.03
CA PRO A 11 7.26 -1.97 7.70
C PRO A 11 6.23 -2.04 6.55
N GLY A 12 5.06 -2.66 6.77
CA GLY A 12 3.98 -2.72 5.77
C GLY A 12 3.09 -1.46 5.72
N GLY A 13 3.03 -0.67 6.80
CA GLY A 13 2.14 0.48 6.92
C GLY A 13 2.31 1.56 5.82
N PRO A 14 3.54 2.00 5.50
CA PRO A 14 3.77 2.98 4.44
C PRO A 14 3.28 2.53 3.06
N PHE A 15 3.43 1.25 2.73
CA PHE A 15 2.99 0.69 1.46
C PHE A 15 1.46 0.66 1.35
N ILE A 16 0.77 0.32 2.45
CA ILE A 16 -0.70 0.35 2.50
C ILE A 16 -1.22 1.79 2.35
N VAL A 17 -0.57 2.78 2.99
CA VAL A 17 -0.94 4.20 2.83
C VAL A 17 -0.72 4.68 1.39
N ALA A 18 0.40 4.31 0.77
CA ALA A 18 0.66 4.62 -0.64
C ALA A 18 -0.40 4.00 -1.57
N PHE A 19 -0.79 2.74 -1.32
CA PHE A 19 -1.91 2.09 -2.01
C PHE A 19 -3.22 2.87 -1.87
N THR A 20 -3.57 3.30 -0.65
CA THR A 20 -4.80 4.07 -0.42
C THR A 20 -4.82 5.36 -1.25
N ILE A 21 -3.70 6.08 -1.33
CA ILE A 21 -3.60 7.29 -2.15
C ILE A 21 -3.76 6.97 -3.65
N LEU A 22 -3.13 5.88 -4.13
CA LEU A 22 -3.25 5.45 -5.52
C LEU A 22 -4.68 5.07 -5.90
N ILE A 23 -5.43 4.38 -5.03
CA ILE A 23 -6.84 4.05 -5.31
C ILE A 23 -7.72 5.30 -5.35
N LEU A 24 -7.47 6.30 -4.49
CA LEU A 24 -8.19 7.58 -4.56
C LEU A 24 -7.90 8.33 -5.88
N LEU A 25 -6.65 8.27 -6.35
CA LEU A 25 -6.28 8.82 -7.66
C LEU A 25 -6.95 8.04 -8.80
N ALA A 26 -6.96 6.70 -8.75
CA ALA A 26 -7.65 5.87 -9.74
C ALA A 26 -9.16 6.20 -9.80
N ALA A 27 -9.81 6.32 -8.65
CA ALA A 27 -11.21 6.73 -8.56
C ALA A 27 -11.46 8.13 -9.15
N THR A 28 -10.52 9.05 -8.95
CA THR A 28 -10.59 10.40 -9.53
C THR A 28 -10.49 10.35 -11.06
N TYR A 29 -9.53 9.60 -11.60
CA TYR A 29 -9.42 9.40 -13.05
C TYR A 29 -10.66 8.72 -13.65
N LEU A 30 -11.25 7.76 -12.92
CA LEU A 30 -12.46 7.08 -13.34
C LEU A 30 -13.66 8.04 -13.38
N ALA A 31 -13.81 8.91 -12.36
CA ALA A 31 -14.86 9.93 -12.32
C ALA A 31 -14.73 10.96 -13.44
N LEU A 32 -13.51 11.22 -13.92
CA LEU A 32 -13.24 12.08 -15.08
C LEU A 32 -13.42 11.36 -16.43
N GLY A 33 -13.86 10.09 -16.44
CA GLY A 33 -14.04 9.28 -17.64
C GLY A 33 -12.75 8.73 -18.25
N ASN A 34 -11.61 8.84 -17.56
CA ASN A 34 -10.33 8.31 -18.02
C ASN A 34 -10.06 6.91 -17.47
N GLU A 35 -10.83 5.93 -17.97
CA GLU A 35 -10.76 4.53 -17.54
C GLU A 35 -9.37 3.91 -17.75
N ALA A 36 -8.69 4.28 -18.83
CA ALA A 36 -7.37 3.75 -19.15
C ALA A 36 -6.32 4.14 -18.10
N LEU A 37 -6.29 5.41 -17.68
CA LEU A 37 -5.40 5.83 -16.58
C LEU A 37 -5.88 5.30 -15.23
N ALA A 38 -7.18 5.30 -14.96
CA ALA A 38 -7.72 4.77 -13.72
C ALA A 38 -7.28 3.31 -13.50
N ASN A 39 -7.39 2.47 -14.54
CA ASN A 39 -7.02 1.07 -14.45
C ASN A 39 -5.51 0.89 -14.21
N LYS A 40 -4.65 1.64 -14.92
CA LYS A 40 -3.20 1.59 -14.68
C LYS A 40 -2.82 2.03 -13.27
N VAL A 41 -3.44 3.10 -12.77
CA VAL A 41 -3.17 3.59 -11.41
C VAL A 41 -3.65 2.57 -10.37
N ALA A 42 -4.80 1.95 -10.58
CA ALA A 42 -5.31 0.88 -9.72
C ALA A 42 -4.40 -0.36 -9.72
N GLU A 43 -3.87 -0.74 -10.89
CA GLU A 43 -2.92 -1.85 -11.01
C GLU A 43 -1.62 -1.57 -10.25
N VAL A 44 -1.06 -0.37 -10.38
CA VAL A 44 0.10 0.06 -9.57
C VAL A 44 -0.25 -0.01 -8.08
N GLY A 45 -1.42 0.49 -7.69
CA GLY A 45 -1.93 0.37 -6.32
C GLY A 45 -1.93 -1.07 -5.83
N TYR A 46 -2.44 -2.01 -6.63
CA TYR A 46 -2.46 -3.43 -6.28
C TYR A 46 -1.08 -3.98 -5.92
N TYR A 47 -0.04 -3.65 -6.70
CA TYR A 47 1.33 -4.08 -6.37
C TYR A 47 1.84 -3.50 -5.04
N PHE A 48 1.52 -2.24 -4.74
CA PHE A 48 1.85 -1.63 -3.45
C PHE A 48 1.12 -2.31 -2.29
N LEU A 49 -0.16 -2.66 -2.46
CA LEU A 49 -0.92 -3.39 -1.45
C LEU A 49 -0.30 -4.77 -1.17
N VAL A 50 0.00 -5.53 -2.22
CA VAL A 50 0.61 -6.86 -2.08
C VAL A 50 1.95 -6.76 -1.35
N ALA A 51 2.82 -5.82 -1.75
CA ALA A 51 4.09 -5.60 -1.08
C ALA A 51 3.91 -5.22 0.41
N GLY A 52 2.98 -4.31 0.71
CA GLY A 52 2.69 -3.89 2.08
C GLY A 52 2.18 -5.02 2.96
N VAL A 53 1.24 -5.82 2.46
CA VAL A 53 0.70 -6.99 3.17
C VAL A 53 1.77 -8.06 3.39
N LEU A 54 2.61 -8.36 2.40
CA LEU A 54 3.71 -9.31 2.56
C LEU A 54 4.71 -8.86 3.62
N LEU A 55 5.10 -7.58 3.62
CA LEU A 55 5.99 -7.03 4.65
C LEU A 55 5.35 -7.05 6.05
N GLN A 56 4.05 -6.73 6.13
CA GLN A 56 3.27 -6.82 7.37
C GLN A 56 3.26 -8.26 7.91
N LEU A 57 3.03 -9.26 7.04
CA LEU A 57 3.00 -10.68 7.40
C LEU A 57 4.38 -11.19 7.82
N LEU A 58 5.44 -10.84 7.08
CA LEU A 58 6.82 -11.21 7.42
C LEU A 58 7.22 -10.67 8.80
N SER A 59 6.84 -9.43 9.11
CA SER A 59 7.07 -8.84 10.44
C SER A 59 6.36 -9.64 11.55
N LEU A 60 5.10 -10.02 11.33
CA LEU A 60 4.33 -10.82 12.29
C LEU A 60 4.93 -12.22 12.51
N LEU A 61 5.36 -12.88 11.42
CA LEU A 61 5.98 -14.20 11.48
C LEU A 61 7.33 -14.15 12.21
N THR A 62 8.17 -13.17 11.89
CA THR A 62 9.47 -12.98 12.54
C THR A 62 9.31 -12.69 14.03
N ARG A 63 8.27 -11.94 14.43
CA ARG A 63 8.00 -11.65 15.85
C ARG A 63 7.53 -12.88 16.63
N LYS A 64 6.83 -13.83 15.98
CA LYS A 64 6.29 -15.04 16.63
C LYS A 64 7.28 -16.21 16.64
N GLY A 65 8.26 -16.23 15.74
CA GLY A 65 9.30 -17.28 15.66
C GLY A 65 10.55 -17.04 16.51
N GLY A 66 10.63 -15.91 17.24
CA GLY A 66 11.72 -15.59 18.16
C GLY A 66 11.38 -15.78 19.64
N GLY A 67 10.49 -16.74 19.95
CA GLY A 67 10.12 -17.12 21.33
C GLY A 67 10.81 -18.39 21.77
#